data_AF-A0A971C2J4-F1
#
_entry.id   AF-A0A971C2J4-F1
#
_cell.length_a   1.000
_cell.length_b   1.000
_cell.length_c   1.000
_cell.angle_alpha   90.00
_cell.angle_beta   90.00
_cell.angle_gamma   90.00
#
_symmetry.space_group_name_H-M   'P 1'
#
loop_
_entity.id
_entity.type
_entity.pdbx_description
1 polymer ?
#
loop_
_entity_poly.entity_id
_entity_poly.type
_entity_poly.pdbx_seq_one_letter_code
_entity_poly.pdbx_strand_id
1 'polypeptide(L)' 'VLKTIADVLKAEIDEYTMKIDVPSWDSLKHIQLIMEVEEKFGVEIPIEKVPDIDSISVLLGLVGAEEG' A
#
# COMPACT_ATOMS: atom_id res chain seq x y z
N VAL A 1 -6.00 -3.17 6.92
CA VAL A 1 -5.21 -2.57 5.82
C VAL A 1 -4.92 -3.56 4.69
N LEU A 2 -4.29 -4.71 4.97
CA LEU A 2 -3.91 -5.72 3.95
C LEU A 2 -5.03 -6.09 2.95
N LYS A 3 -6.24 -6.36 3.44
CA LYS A 3 -7.41 -6.69 2.60
C LYS A 3 -7.78 -5.59 1.60
N THR A 4 -7.67 -4.32 1.99
CA THR A 4 -7.92 -3.19 1.09
C THR A 4 -6.87 -3.16 0.00
N ILE A 5 -5.60 -3.34 0.36
CA ILE A 5 -4.50 -3.34 -0.60
C ILE A 5 -4.66 -4.49 -1.61
N ALA A 6 -4.99 -5.68 -1.14
CA ALA A 6 -5.28 -6.84 -2.00
C ALA A 6 -6.44 -6.56 -2.98
N ASP A 7 -7.50 -5.87 -2.53
CA ASP A 7 -8.63 -5.53 -3.41
C ASP A 7 -8.26 -4.51 -4.49
N VAL A 8 -7.43 -3.51 -4.17
CA VAL A 8 -6.96 -2.49 -5.13
C VAL A 8 -6.04 -3.10 -6.19
N LEU A 9 -5.12 -3.96 -5.75
CA LEU A 9 -4.15 -4.64 -6.61
C LEU A 9 -4.75 -5.82 -7.38
N LYS A 10 -5.94 -6.30 -6.96
CA LYS A 10 -6.61 -7.50 -7.48
C LYS A 10 -5.67 -8.71 -7.52
N ALA A 11 -4.84 -8.83 -6.50
CA ALA A 11 -3.81 -9.85 -6.37
C ALA A 11 -3.80 -10.40 -4.95
N GLU A 12 -3.34 -11.64 -4.80
CA GLU A 12 -3.03 -12.22 -3.50
C GLU A 12 -1.70 -11.63 -3.03
N ILE A 13 -1.72 -10.97 -1.87
CA ILE A 13 -0.58 -10.23 -1.31
C ILE A 13 -0.46 -10.54 0.17
N ASP A 14 0.76 -10.52 0.66
CA ASP A 14 1.16 -10.70 2.05
C ASP A 14 2.08 -9.55 2.50
N GLU A 15 2.47 -9.54 3.78
CA GLU A 15 3.32 -8.48 4.34
C GLU A 15 4.71 -8.38 3.70
N TYR A 16 5.22 -9.47 3.11
CA TYR A 16 6.52 -9.54 2.42
C TYR A 16 6.41 -9.32 0.91
N THR A 17 5.18 -9.19 0.38
CA THR A 17 4.98 -8.93 -1.06
C THR A 17 5.59 -7.59 -1.44
N MET A 18 6.45 -7.60 -2.46
CA MET A 18 7.04 -6.40 -3.04
C MET A 18 6.28 -5.97 -4.29
N LYS A 19 6.39 -4.70 -4.64
CA LYS A 19 5.83 -4.11 -5.85
C LYS A 19 6.28 -4.85 -7.11
N ILE A 20 7.53 -5.33 -7.13
CA ILE A 20 8.07 -6.10 -8.27
C ILE A 20 7.41 -7.47 -8.44
N ASP A 21 6.90 -8.07 -7.36
CA ASP A 21 6.21 -9.36 -7.41
C ASP A 21 4.77 -9.23 -7.94
N VAL A 22 4.20 -8.02 -7.87
CA VAL A 22 2.83 -7.74 -8.28
C VAL A 22 2.83 -6.97 -9.60
N PRO A 23 2.63 -7.64 -10.76
CA PRO A 23 2.66 -6.98 -12.06
C PRO A 23 1.55 -5.93 -12.23
N SER A 24 0.45 -6.04 -11.50
CA SER A 24 -0.62 -5.03 -11.47
C SER A 24 -0.25 -3.76 -10.70
N TRP A 25 0.85 -3.77 -9.93
CA TRP A 25 1.28 -2.66 -9.08
C TRP A 25 2.14 -1.64 -9.86
N ASP A 26 1.59 -1.12 -10.95
CA ASP A 26 2.18 -0.05 -11.75
C ASP A 26 2.07 1.32 -11.06
N SER A 27 2.67 2.34 -11.65
CA SER A 27 2.62 3.73 -11.16
C SER A 27 1.20 4.25 -10.92
N LEU A 28 0.22 3.89 -11.77
CA LEU A 28 -1.17 4.31 -11.59
C LEU A 28 -1.83 3.60 -10.41
N LYS A 29 -1.64 2.28 -10.28
CA LYS A 29 -2.16 1.52 -9.14
C LYS A 29 -1.51 1.93 -7.84
N HIS A 30 -0.23 2.31 -7.90
CA HIS A 30 0.49 2.83 -6.77
C HIS A 30 -0.17 4.10 -6.19
N ILE A 31 -0.52 5.08 -7.03
CA ILE A 31 -1.24 6.29 -6.57
C ILE A 31 -2.66 5.96 -6.10
N GLN A 32 -3.40 5.12 -6.83
CA GLN A 32 -4.74 4.70 -6.42
C GLN A 32 -4.75 4.01 -5.06
N LEU A 33 -3.76 3.16 -4.80
CA LEU A 33 -3.60 2.45 -3.55
C LEU A 33 -3.43 3.43 -2.39
N ILE A 34 -2.56 4.42 -2.55
CA ILE A 34 -2.30 5.42 -1.50
C ILE A 34 -3.55 6.24 -1.24
N MET A 35 -4.23 6.74 -2.27
CA MET A 35 -5.48 7.51 -2.09
C MET A 35 -6.57 6.68 -1.39
N GLU A 36 -6.78 5.42 -1.80
CA GLU A 36 -7.75 4.52 -1.16
C GLU A 36 -7.40 4.25 0.31
N VAL A 37 -6.11 4.12 0.60
CA VAL A 37 -5.61 3.88 1.96
C VAL A 37 -5.77 5.13 2.82
N GLU A 38 -5.37 6.29 2.33
CA GLU A 38 -5.55 7.58 3.00
C GLU A 38 -7.03 7.85 3.31
N GLU A 39 -7.92 7.66 2.32
CA GLU A 39 -9.36 7.86 2.49
C GLU A 39 -9.99 6.86 3.47
N LYS A 40 -9.66 5.56 3.37
CA LYS A 40 -10.27 4.53 4.23
C LYS A 40 -9.77 4.55 5.66
N PHE A 41 -8.49 4.83 5.87
CA PHE A 41 -7.86 4.77 7.18
C PHE A 41 -7.70 6.16 7.81
N GLY A 42 -8.01 7.24 7.08
CA GLY A 42 -7.88 8.61 7.57
C GLY A 42 -6.43 9.01 7.84
N VAL A 43 -5.49 8.42 7.09
CA VAL A 43 -4.06 8.73 7.18
C VAL A 43 -3.65 9.71 6.09
N GLU A 44 -2.56 10.43 6.31
CA GLU A 44 -1.97 11.32 5.31
C GLU A 44 -0.55 10.83 5.04
N ILE A 45 -0.31 10.36 3.82
CA ILE A 45 0.97 9.85 3.35
C ILE A 45 1.63 10.96 2.52
N PRO A 46 2.77 11.52 2.97
CA PRO A 46 3.42 12.59 2.24
C PRO A 46 3.90 12.10 0.87
N ILE A 47 3.67 12.92 -0.16
CA ILE A 47 3.97 12.58 -1.57
C ILE A 47 5.44 12.19 -1.81
N GLU A 48 6.35 12.71 -0.99
CA GLU A 48 7.77 12.39 -0.99
C GLU A 48 8.07 10.95 -0.54
N LYS A 49 7.22 10.34 0.29
CA LYS A 49 7.34 8.94 0.73
C LYS A 49 6.69 7.95 -0.24
N VAL A 50 5.77 8.42 -1.08
CA VAL A 50 5.11 7.60 -2.11
C VAL A 50 6.11 6.79 -2.93
N PRO A 51 7.15 7.38 -3.56
CA PRO A 51 8.11 6.59 -4.33
C PRO A 51 8.92 5.57 -3.51
N ASP A 52 9.07 5.78 -2.20
CA ASP A 52 9.75 4.84 -1.29
C ASP A 52 8.86 3.66 -0.87
N ILE A 53 7.58 3.65 -1.26
CA ILE A 53 6.67 2.53 -0.98
C ILE A 53 6.88 1.45 -2.05
N ASP A 54 7.85 0.57 -1.80
CA ASP A 54 8.13 -0.58 -2.68
C ASP A 54 7.55 -1.90 -2.18
N SER A 55 7.03 -1.94 -0.96
CA SER A 55 6.58 -3.18 -0.30
C SER A 55 5.31 -2.97 0.53
N ILE A 56 4.52 -4.04 0.69
CA ILE A 56 3.31 -4.01 1.51
C ILE A 56 3.62 -3.67 2.97
N SER A 57 4.70 -4.19 3.53
CA SER A 57 5.14 -3.89 4.89
C SER A 57 5.41 -2.41 5.12
N VAL A 58 5.96 -1.69 4.12
CA VAL A 58 6.17 -0.23 4.21
C VAL A 58 4.82 0.50 4.30
N LEU A 59 3.86 0.12 3.45
CA LEU A 59 2.49 0.66 3.51
C LEU A 59 1.82 0.38 4.85
N LEU A 60 1.90 -0.84 5.37
CA LEU A 60 1.33 -1.21 6.66
C LEU A 60 1.93 -0.34 7.78
N GLY A 61 3.26 -0.13 7.76
CA GLY A 61 3.94 0.73 8.72
C GLY A 61 3.49 2.20 8.67
N LEU A 62 3.24 2.74 7.47
CA LEU A 62 2.75 4.11 7.28
C LEU A 62 1.31 4.29 7.75
N VAL A 63 0.46 3.29 7.55
CA VAL A 63 -0.96 3.36 7.89
C VAL A 63 -1.21 3.14 9.38
N GLY A 64 -0.29 2.46 10.06
CA GLY A 64 -0.40 2.19 11.49
C GLY A 64 0.02 0.76 11.78
N ALA A 65 1.31 0.59 12.02
CA ALA A 65 1.75 -0.42 12.97
C ALA A 65 1.38 0.05 14.39
N GLU A 66 0.11 -0.12 14.76
CA GLU A 66 -0.25 -0.49 16.13
C GLU A 66 -0.81 -1.92 16.08
N GLU A 67 0.08 -2.86 15.80
CA GLU A 67 -0.07 -4.22 16.30
C GLU A 67 1.00 -4.33 17.37
N GLY A 68 0.57 -4.29 18.64
CA GLY A 68 1.44 -4.38 19.81
C GLY A 68 2.07 -5.75 20.02
#